data_AF-R9K340-F1
#
_entry.id   AF-R9K340-F1
#
_cell.length_a   1.000
_cell.length_b   1.000
_cell.length_c   1.000
_cell.angle_alpha   90.00
_cell.angle_beta   90.00
_cell.angle_gamma   90.00
#
_symmetry.space_group_name_H-M   'P 1'
#
loop_
_entity.id
_entity.type
_entity.pdbx_description
1 polymer ?
#
loop_
_entity_poly.entity_id
_entity_poly.type
_entity_poly.pdbx_seq_one_letter_code
_entity_poly.pdbx_strand_id
1 'polypeptide(L)'
;MQSIVDELKAKNIHFSLMYYGKEDYGTFWDIKSILENREYFQDRFSTYKIQSFESICDYLDYLCLKKCVMLQEMIPAIKSDEDKQAFQAISNIAKEQCDCIGNGLIIQFINKSYEEIFAEKYHEFSLSQITIELIIKFQGGINREVFRYLARNYNYLLIYRFQDFQKKFEKEPELFEMLFHKKNLEEIQSLRFDTVLPVFASIWNGSNAQLKKIISPIIETVIADMEELVKSKDLCDYRNIMILEKHFRYVYEFLMKIKHPKANTFRSYETDIEARLEEDIKKHGQSFTHELPVEEIVNYIKGLPNWNVQMLSLTHDCKNENNVAEFVSRFSHPSKGKQGIVDMVSSNISSDNYFTHSHQRELNITASLGAATVFAIWHDKELFPDCLQWYNAFLAIISEQIGGGIELSEDLETLYIMLQPVILSDEIDKRDIAPLCYGAAMFLCALTEKLLRTFYIYLMRDRVYVPLTSATLGTLLSPDNQEMVNIFGKDHLKSLSFFFCTVGDKKIGMNYRNNLAHWIGLRDRDINSMLVAKLFFLYTDVINTIFWYFCKEGWDELEQ
;
A
#
# COMPACT_ATOMS: atom_id res chain seq x y z
N MET A 1 -5.81 -39.65 30.76
CA MET A 1 -6.60 -39.90 29.54
C MET A 1 -5.88 -39.17 28.41
N GLN A 2 -5.69 -39.83 27.26
CA GLN A 2 -4.97 -39.25 26.13
C GLN A 2 -5.93 -38.34 25.35
N SER A 3 -5.51 -37.14 24.94
CA SER A 3 -6.38 -36.21 24.21
C SER A 3 -6.56 -36.67 22.76
N ILE A 4 -7.60 -36.18 22.07
CA ILE A 4 -7.83 -36.39 20.62
C ILE A 4 -6.58 -36.01 19.83
N VAL A 5 -5.90 -34.92 20.22
CA VAL A 5 -4.70 -34.45 19.53
C VAL A 5 -3.53 -35.43 19.71
N ASP A 6 -3.37 -35.98 20.91
CA ASP A 6 -2.36 -37.01 21.18
C ASP A 6 -2.65 -38.31 20.41
N GLU A 7 -3.93 -38.71 20.32
CA GLU A 7 -4.38 -39.87 19.54
C GLU A 7 -4.13 -39.67 18.03
N LEU A 8 -4.43 -38.48 17.50
CA LEU A 8 -4.18 -38.12 16.10
C LEU A 8 -2.67 -38.12 15.80
N LYS A 9 -1.85 -37.57 16.69
CA LYS A 9 -0.38 -37.59 16.57
C LYS A 9 0.16 -39.02 16.57
N ALA A 10 -0.34 -39.89 17.44
CA ALA A 10 0.03 -41.31 17.48
C ALA A 10 -0.35 -42.07 16.19
N LYS A 11 -1.43 -41.66 15.52
CA LYS A 11 -1.88 -42.20 14.22
C LYS A 11 -1.25 -41.52 13.01
N ASN A 12 -0.33 -40.57 13.22
CA ASN A 12 0.27 -39.74 12.17
C ASN A 12 -0.76 -38.99 11.30
N ILE A 13 -1.86 -38.54 11.93
CA ILE A 13 -2.89 -37.72 11.28
C ILE A 13 -2.61 -36.25 11.60
N HIS A 14 -2.38 -35.45 10.56
CA HIS A 14 -2.14 -34.02 10.72
C HIS A 14 -3.46 -33.25 10.83
N PHE A 15 -3.68 -32.63 11.98
CA PHE A 15 -4.82 -31.79 12.28
C PHE A 15 -4.42 -30.69 13.27
N SER A 16 -4.44 -29.43 12.83
CA SER A 16 -4.18 -28.29 13.73
C SER A 16 -5.41 -28.04 14.61
N LEU A 17 -5.27 -27.41 15.77
CA LEU A 17 -6.43 -26.89 16.52
C LEU A 17 -6.86 -25.49 16.06
N MET A 18 -6.00 -24.77 15.35
CA MET A 18 -6.28 -23.42 14.88
C MET A 18 -7.19 -23.48 13.64
N TYR A 19 -8.18 -22.60 13.58
CA TYR A 19 -8.98 -22.36 12.38
C TYR A 19 -8.45 -21.13 11.63
N TYR A 20 -8.14 -21.28 10.35
CA TYR A 20 -7.46 -20.24 9.56
C TYR A 20 -8.39 -19.44 8.64
N GLY A 21 -9.69 -19.76 8.59
CA GLY A 21 -10.66 -19.08 7.74
C GLY A 21 -10.90 -19.77 6.40
N LYS A 22 -11.97 -19.35 5.72
CA LYS A 22 -12.46 -19.98 4.48
C LYS A 22 -11.55 -19.83 3.25
N GLU A 23 -10.63 -18.88 3.28
CA GLU A 23 -9.71 -18.60 2.17
C GLU A 23 -8.34 -19.25 2.36
N ASP A 24 -8.11 -19.94 3.49
CA ASP A 24 -6.83 -20.54 3.81
C ASP A 24 -6.74 -21.99 3.32
N TYR A 25 -5.64 -22.35 2.65
CA TYR A 25 -5.42 -23.70 2.14
C TYR A 25 -5.35 -24.77 3.26
N GLY A 26 -4.85 -24.41 4.44
CA GLY A 26 -4.82 -25.28 5.61
C GLY A 26 -6.20 -25.74 6.04
N THR A 27 -7.21 -24.87 5.92
CA THR A 27 -8.61 -25.21 6.20
C THR A 27 -9.12 -26.36 5.30
N PHE A 28 -8.74 -26.38 4.02
CA PHE A 28 -9.09 -27.48 3.12
C PHE A 28 -8.36 -28.78 3.47
N TRP A 29 -7.10 -28.69 3.88
CA TRP A 29 -6.34 -29.84 4.36
C TRP A 29 -6.94 -30.46 5.62
N ASP A 30 -7.41 -29.65 6.57
CA ASP A 30 -8.05 -30.17 7.78
C ASP A 30 -9.36 -30.92 7.47
N ILE A 31 -10.18 -30.41 6.53
CA ILE A 31 -11.41 -31.09 6.09
C ILE A 31 -11.07 -32.43 5.42
N LYS A 32 -10.04 -32.43 4.57
CA LYS A 32 -9.54 -33.66 3.94
C LYS A 32 -9.09 -34.68 4.99
N SER A 33 -8.30 -34.25 5.99
CA SER A 33 -7.87 -35.11 7.10
C SER A 33 -9.05 -35.70 7.87
N ILE A 34 -10.12 -34.92 8.10
CA ILE A 34 -11.34 -35.42 8.75
C ILE A 34 -12.04 -36.46 7.88
N LEU A 35 -12.22 -36.20 6.59
CA LEU A 35 -12.91 -37.09 5.66
C LEU A 35 -12.17 -38.42 5.46
N GLU A 36 -10.84 -38.38 5.30
CA GLU A 36 -9.99 -39.57 5.16
C GLU A 36 -10.01 -40.44 6.44
N ASN A 37 -10.35 -39.84 7.59
CA ASN A 37 -10.42 -40.51 8.89
C ASN A 37 -11.84 -40.46 9.50
N ARG A 38 -12.88 -40.44 8.66
CA ARG A 38 -14.28 -40.19 9.06
C ARG A 38 -14.78 -41.10 10.19
N GLU A 39 -14.46 -42.38 10.15
CA GLU A 39 -14.89 -43.36 11.18
C GLU A 39 -14.32 -43.00 12.55
N TYR A 40 -13.05 -42.59 12.61
CA TYR A 40 -12.41 -42.19 13.86
C TYR A 40 -13.07 -40.94 14.46
N PHE A 41 -13.26 -39.89 13.66
CA PHE A 41 -13.88 -38.66 14.15
C PHE A 41 -15.33 -38.89 14.57
N GLN A 42 -16.09 -39.67 13.79
CA GLN A 42 -17.47 -39.98 14.10
C GLN A 42 -17.61 -40.80 15.39
N ASP A 43 -16.79 -41.85 15.58
CA ASP A 43 -16.80 -42.64 16.80
C ASP A 43 -16.34 -41.81 18.01
N ARG A 44 -15.20 -41.12 17.89
CA ARG A 44 -14.63 -40.34 19.00
C ARG A 44 -15.56 -39.23 19.47
N PHE A 45 -16.25 -38.54 18.54
CA PHE A 45 -17.23 -37.51 18.87
C PHE A 45 -18.59 -38.06 19.27
N SER A 46 -18.92 -39.33 19.02
CA SER A 46 -20.17 -39.92 19.51
C SER A 46 -20.02 -40.47 20.92
N THR A 47 -18.84 -41.03 21.23
CA THR A 47 -18.62 -41.86 22.41
C THR A 47 -18.12 -41.05 23.62
N TYR A 48 -17.33 -40.01 23.41
CA TYR A 48 -16.80 -39.19 24.49
C TYR A 48 -17.56 -37.87 24.62
N LYS A 49 -18.15 -37.61 25.80
CA LYS A 49 -18.87 -36.36 26.08
C LYS A 49 -18.17 -35.58 27.18
N ILE A 50 -17.79 -34.35 26.86
CA ILE A 50 -17.16 -33.44 27.83
C ILE A 50 -18.25 -32.89 28.76
N GLN A 51 -18.22 -33.31 30.03
CA GLN A 51 -19.15 -32.81 31.06
C GLN A 51 -18.52 -31.74 31.96
N SER A 52 -17.20 -31.79 32.13
CA SER A 52 -16.39 -30.87 32.92
C SER A 52 -14.98 -30.78 32.30
N PHE A 53 -14.24 -29.71 32.62
CA PHE A 53 -12.82 -29.59 32.27
C PHE A 53 -11.99 -29.88 33.51
N GLU A 54 -11.59 -31.15 33.69
CA GLU A 54 -10.76 -31.57 34.83
C GLU A 54 -9.27 -31.47 34.50
N SER A 55 -8.94 -31.59 33.21
CA SER A 55 -7.58 -31.59 32.69
C SER A 55 -7.44 -30.77 31.42
N ILE A 56 -6.19 -30.50 31.03
CA ILE A 56 -5.86 -29.86 29.75
C ILE A 56 -6.27 -30.73 28.55
N CYS A 57 -6.33 -32.05 28.70
CA CYS A 57 -6.79 -32.96 27.65
C CYS A 57 -8.26 -32.71 27.32
N ASP A 58 -9.11 -32.50 28.33
CA ASP A 58 -10.54 -32.18 28.11
C ASP A 58 -10.69 -30.84 27.37
N TYR A 59 -9.81 -29.88 27.66
CA TYR A 59 -9.79 -28.60 26.98
C TYR A 59 -9.33 -28.73 25.52
N LEU A 60 -8.30 -29.53 25.24
CA LEU A 60 -7.84 -29.83 23.88
C LEU A 60 -8.95 -30.52 23.06
N ASP A 61 -9.66 -31.48 23.66
CA ASP A 61 -10.78 -32.18 23.02
C ASP A 61 -11.90 -31.19 22.67
N TYR A 62 -12.23 -30.27 23.58
CA TYR A 62 -13.19 -29.20 23.30
C TYR A 62 -12.77 -28.30 22.15
N LEU A 63 -11.49 -27.90 22.09
CA LEU A 63 -11.00 -27.06 20.99
C LEU A 63 -11.06 -27.80 19.65
N CYS A 64 -10.83 -29.12 19.63
CA CYS A 64 -11.00 -29.95 18.44
C CYS A 64 -12.46 -29.96 17.95
N LEU A 65 -13.42 -30.18 18.87
CA LEU A 65 -14.85 -30.10 18.56
C LEU A 65 -15.22 -28.72 18.02
N LYS A 66 -14.79 -27.66 18.71
CA LYS A 66 -15.05 -26.27 18.31
C LYS A 66 -14.54 -25.97 16.91
N LYS A 67 -13.33 -26.43 16.56
CA LYS A 67 -12.79 -26.28 15.21
C LYS A 67 -13.67 -26.97 14.17
N CYS A 68 -14.13 -28.20 14.44
CA CYS A 68 -15.03 -28.91 13.53
C CYS A 68 -16.36 -28.17 13.31
N VAL A 69 -16.88 -27.50 14.33
CA VAL A 69 -18.06 -26.62 14.20
C VAL A 69 -17.75 -25.41 13.32
N MET A 70 -16.60 -24.76 13.49
CA MET A 70 -16.22 -23.61 12.67
C MET A 70 -16.06 -23.99 11.19
N LEU A 71 -15.54 -25.18 10.91
CA LEU A 71 -15.40 -25.71 9.55
C LEU A 71 -16.74 -25.95 8.82
N GLN A 72 -17.89 -25.88 9.50
CA GLN A 72 -19.20 -26.00 8.84
C GLN A 72 -19.42 -24.99 7.72
N GLU A 73 -18.81 -23.80 7.81
CA GLU A 73 -18.92 -22.79 6.76
C GLU A 73 -18.31 -23.23 5.42
N MET A 74 -17.47 -24.27 5.42
CA MET A 74 -16.79 -24.80 4.24
C MET A 74 -17.59 -25.88 3.50
N ILE A 75 -18.70 -26.35 4.05
CA ILE A 75 -19.53 -27.41 3.45
C ILE A 75 -19.92 -27.10 1.98
N PRO A 76 -20.32 -25.87 1.62
CA PRO A 76 -20.63 -25.54 0.22
C PRO A 76 -19.44 -25.69 -0.74
N ALA A 77 -18.21 -25.60 -0.23
CA ALA A 77 -16.98 -25.68 -1.04
C ALA A 77 -16.50 -27.13 -1.27
N ILE A 78 -17.05 -28.10 -0.54
CA ILE A 78 -16.76 -29.53 -0.76
C ILE A 78 -17.40 -29.95 -2.09
N LYS A 79 -16.67 -30.67 -2.95
CA LYS A 79 -17.17 -31.02 -4.30
C LYS A 79 -18.13 -32.21 -4.31
N SER A 80 -17.79 -33.26 -3.56
CA SER A 80 -18.56 -34.50 -3.51
C SER A 80 -19.76 -34.37 -2.56
N ASP A 81 -20.95 -34.76 -3.02
CA ASP A 81 -22.14 -34.77 -2.18
C ASP A 81 -22.08 -35.82 -1.07
N GLU A 82 -21.36 -36.93 -1.28
CA GLU A 82 -21.09 -37.92 -0.23
C GLU A 82 -20.23 -37.31 0.88
N ASP A 83 -19.14 -36.62 0.50
CA ASP A 83 -18.24 -35.99 1.46
C ASP A 83 -18.93 -34.85 2.21
N LYS A 84 -19.80 -34.08 1.53
CA LYS A 84 -20.64 -33.07 2.19
C LYS A 84 -21.50 -33.70 3.28
N GLN A 85 -22.21 -34.79 2.97
CA GLN A 85 -23.08 -35.46 3.93
C GLN A 85 -22.27 -36.05 5.10
N ALA A 86 -21.14 -36.68 4.82
CA ALA A 86 -20.26 -37.25 5.84
C ALA A 86 -19.70 -36.15 6.78
N PHE A 87 -19.18 -35.07 6.23
CA PHE A 87 -18.66 -33.95 7.02
C PHE A 87 -19.77 -33.25 7.80
N GLN A 88 -20.94 -33.04 7.19
CA GLN A 88 -22.09 -32.46 7.86
C GLN A 88 -22.49 -33.29 9.08
N ALA A 89 -22.52 -34.63 8.97
CA ALA A 89 -22.82 -35.50 10.10
C ALA A 89 -21.80 -35.35 11.24
N ILE A 90 -20.50 -35.43 10.95
CA ILE A 90 -19.43 -35.27 11.94
C ILE A 90 -19.51 -33.90 12.63
N SER A 91 -19.66 -32.83 11.85
CA SER A 91 -19.72 -31.47 12.37
C SER A 91 -20.98 -31.22 13.21
N ASN A 92 -22.12 -31.84 12.88
CA ASN A 92 -23.34 -31.73 13.67
C ASN A 92 -23.19 -32.43 15.02
N ILE A 93 -22.55 -33.61 15.07
CA ILE A 93 -22.23 -34.28 16.34
C ILE A 93 -21.34 -33.39 17.20
N ALA A 94 -20.29 -32.80 16.61
CA ALA A 94 -19.40 -31.88 17.32
C ALA A 94 -20.16 -30.65 17.85
N LYS A 95 -21.09 -30.11 17.07
CA LYS A 95 -21.92 -28.97 17.44
C LYS A 95 -22.84 -29.29 18.62
N GLU A 96 -23.55 -30.41 18.58
CA GLU A 96 -24.41 -30.86 19.67
C GLU A 96 -23.63 -30.97 20.99
N GLN A 97 -22.42 -31.49 20.93
CA GLN A 97 -21.54 -31.54 22.09
C GLN A 97 -21.10 -30.15 22.57
N CYS A 98 -20.64 -29.28 21.67
CA CYS A 98 -20.24 -27.92 22.03
C CYS A 98 -21.40 -27.13 22.66
N ASP A 99 -22.62 -27.28 22.15
CA ASP A 99 -23.81 -26.59 22.65
C ASP A 99 -24.20 -27.03 24.09
N CYS A 100 -23.81 -28.24 24.50
CA CYS A 100 -23.98 -28.73 25.87
C CYS A 100 -22.96 -28.15 26.85
N ILE A 101 -21.85 -27.59 26.36
CA ILE A 101 -20.78 -27.03 27.19
C ILE A 101 -21.11 -25.56 27.49
N GLY A 102 -21.54 -25.29 28.72
CA GLY A 102 -21.82 -23.93 29.16
C GLY A 102 -20.56 -23.04 29.16
N ASN A 103 -20.69 -21.80 28.68
CA ASN A 103 -19.61 -20.81 28.68
C ASN A 103 -18.92 -20.66 30.06
N GLY A 104 -19.68 -20.83 31.16
CA GLY A 104 -19.16 -20.78 32.51
C GLY A 104 -18.06 -21.82 32.81
N LEU A 105 -18.18 -23.04 32.27
CA LEU A 105 -17.17 -24.09 32.45
C LEU A 105 -15.85 -23.72 31.76
N ILE A 106 -15.93 -23.18 30.54
CA ILE A 106 -14.76 -22.72 29.78
C ILE A 106 -14.06 -21.60 30.55
N ILE A 107 -14.82 -20.61 31.02
CA ILE A 107 -14.29 -19.48 31.80
C ILE A 107 -13.63 -19.97 33.09
N GLN A 108 -14.28 -20.86 33.83
CA GLN A 108 -13.74 -21.42 35.07
C GLN A 108 -12.43 -22.17 34.83
N PHE A 109 -12.35 -22.96 33.75
CA PHE A 109 -11.13 -23.67 33.41
C PHE A 109 -9.98 -22.73 33.04
N ILE A 110 -10.23 -21.73 32.17
CA ILE A 110 -9.23 -20.73 31.82
C ILE A 110 -8.73 -20.03 33.08
N ASN A 111 -9.63 -19.61 33.98
CA ASN A 111 -9.27 -18.93 35.23
C ASN A 111 -8.45 -19.80 36.19
N LYS A 112 -8.66 -21.13 36.19
CA LYS A 112 -7.96 -22.08 37.06
C LYS A 112 -6.61 -22.52 36.48
N SER A 113 -6.53 -22.66 35.17
CA SER A 113 -5.45 -23.39 34.48
C SER A 113 -4.64 -22.53 33.51
N TYR A 114 -4.74 -21.20 33.58
CA TYR A 114 -4.07 -20.30 32.63
C TYR A 114 -2.55 -20.54 32.51
N GLU A 115 -1.83 -20.77 33.62
CA GLU A 115 -0.38 -21.04 33.55
C GLU A 115 -0.06 -22.28 32.72
N GLU A 116 -0.87 -23.33 32.85
CA GLU A 116 -0.71 -24.53 32.06
C GLU A 116 -1.10 -24.30 30.60
N ILE A 117 -2.22 -23.61 30.33
CA ILE A 117 -2.70 -23.36 28.96
C ILE A 117 -1.65 -22.62 28.12
N PHE A 118 -0.95 -21.66 28.72
CA PHE A 118 0.06 -20.86 28.03
C PHE A 118 1.47 -21.48 28.08
N ALA A 119 1.65 -22.62 28.75
CA ALA A 119 2.96 -23.28 28.85
C ALA A 119 3.53 -23.68 27.47
N GLU A 120 4.86 -23.59 27.35
CA GLU A 120 5.58 -23.81 26.09
C GLU A 120 5.30 -25.18 25.44
N LYS A 121 5.09 -26.22 26.26
CA LYS A 121 4.73 -27.57 25.79
C LYS A 121 3.47 -27.63 24.91
N TYR A 122 2.59 -26.63 24.98
CA TYR A 122 1.37 -26.58 24.15
C TYR A 122 1.43 -25.52 23.04
N HIS A 123 2.57 -24.87 22.83
CA HIS A 123 2.75 -23.96 21.70
C HIS A 123 2.60 -24.68 20.36
N GLU A 124 3.00 -25.96 20.25
CA GLU A 124 2.80 -26.76 19.03
C GLU A 124 1.33 -26.88 18.62
N PHE A 125 0.40 -26.73 19.57
CA PHE A 125 -1.04 -26.77 19.34
C PHE A 125 -1.68 -25.39 19.18
N SER A 126 -0.88 -24.31 19.16
CA SER A 126 -1.37 -22.92 19.10
C SER A 126 -2.33 -22.55 20.23
N LEU A 127 -2.21 -23.19 21.39
CA LEU A 127 -3.18 -23.09 22.49
C LEU A 127 -3.34 -21.66 23.03
N SER A 128 -2.24 -20.91 23.08
CA SER A 128 -2.22 -19.50 23.48
C SER A 128 -3.03 -18.61 22.54
N GLN A 129 -2.89 -18.81 21.23
CA GLN A 129 -3.62 -18.07 20.19
C GLN A 129 -5.12 -18.39 20.19
N ILE A 130 -5.47 -19.67 20.37
CA ILE A 130 -6.89 -20.06 20.40
C ILE A 130 -7.55 -19.57 21.69
N THR A 131 -6.83 -19.64 22.81
CA THR A 131 -7.37 -19.22 24.12
C THR A 131 -7.50 -17.72 24.22
N ILE A 132 -6.62 -16.92 23.60
CA ILE A 132 -6.77 -15.46 23.64
C ILE A 132 -8.08 -15.00 22.96
N GLU A 133 -8.51 -15.66 21.87
CA GLU A 133 -9.79 -15.40 21.22
C GLU A 133 -10.99 -15.70 22.15
N LEU A 134 -10.88 -16.75 22.98
CA LEU A 134 -11.88 -17.05 24.01
C LEU A 134 -11.88 -16.02 25.14
N ILE A 135 -10.69 -15.56 25.57
CA ILE A 135 -10.55 -14.50 26.57
C ILE A 135 -11.17 -13.20 26.05
N ILE A 136 -10.96 -12.84 24.78
CA ILE A 136 -11.59 -11.67 24.13
C ILE A 136 -13.11 -11.78 24.17
N LYS A 137 -13.66 -12.96 23.84
CA LYS A 137 -15.11 -13.19 23.87
C LYS A 137 -15.71 -13.11 25.28
N PHE A 138 -14.99 -13.58 26.29
CA PHE A 138 -15.49 -13.77 27.65
C PHE A 138 -14.86 -12.85 28.70
N GLN A 139 -14.31 -11.70 28.30
CA GLN A 139 -13.52 -10.81 29.17
C GLN A 139 -14.17 -10.51 30.54
N GLY A 140 -15.50 -10.37 30.59
CA GLY A 140 -16.22 -10.08 31.83
C GLY A 140 -16.18 -11.21 32.89
N GLY A 141 -15.96 -12.46 32.48
CA GLY A 141 -15.82 -13.61 33.37
C GLY A 141 -14.38 -14.01 33.68
N ILE A 142 -13.40 -13.44 32.98
CA ILE A 142 -11.99 -13.77 33.17
C ILE A 142 -11.42 -12.99 34.36
N ASN A 143 -10.74 -13.71 35.25
CA ASN A 143 -10.16 -13.18 36.47
C ASN A 143 -9.00 -12.21 36.16
N ARG A 144 -8.86 -11.19 37.00
CA ARG A 144 -7.79 -10.19 36.89
C ARG A 144 -6.38 -10.81 36.89
N GLU A 145 -6.18 -11.89 37.64
CA GLU A 145 -4.89 -12.59 37.69
C GLU A 145 -4.47 -13.21 36.35
N VAL A 146 -5.44 -13.67 35.54
CA VAL A 146 -5.15 -14.15 34.17
C VAL A 146 -4.58 -13.02 33.32
N PHE A 147 -5.21 -11.83 33.37
CA PHE A 147 -4.71 -10.66 32.65
C PHE A 147 -3.33 -10.20 33.15
N ARG A 148 -3.09 -10.24 34.46
CA ARG A 148 -1.76 -9.94 35.04
C ARG A 148 -0.69 -10.91 34.57
N TYR A 149 -1.01 -12.20 34.52
CA TYR A 149 -0.12 -13.23 34.01
C TYR A 149 0.21 -13.02 32.54
N LEU A 150 -0.80 -12.74 31.71
CA LEU A 150 -0.62 -12.45 30.29
C LEU A 150 0.19 -11.18 30.06
N ALA A 151 -0.07 -10.11 30.81
CA ALA A 151 0.69 -8.87 30.68
C ALA A 151 2.19 -9.04 31.03
N ARG A 152 2.52 -9.95 31.95
CA ARG A 152 3.91 -10.23 32.35
C ARG A 152 4.64 -11.18 31.43
N ASN A 153 3.97 -12.20 30.91
CA ASN A 153 4.65 -13.31 30.23
C ASN A 153 4.34 -13.38 28.72
N TYR A 154 3.22 -12.78 28.29
CA TYR A 154 2.69 -12.86 26.92
C TYR A 154 2.13 -11.50 26.46
N ASN A 155 2.79 -10.39 26.82
CA ASN A 155 2.38 -9.02 26.53
C ASN A 155 2.04 -8.80 25.03
N TYR A 156 2.77 -9.43 24.12
CA TYR A 156 2.52 -9.36 22.68
C TYR A 156 1.09 -9.80 22.28
N LEU A 157 0.52 -10.82 22.94
CA LEU A 157 -0.85 -11.28 22.64
C LEU A 157 -1.90 -10.20 22.94
N LEU A 158 -1.65 -9.40 23.98
CA LEU A 158 -2.54 -8.33 24.39
C LEU A 158 -2.36 -7.07 23.54
N ILE A 159 -1.12 -6.70 23.21
CA ILE A 159 -0.81 -5.54 22.38
C ILE A 159 -1.32 -5.72 20.96
N TYR A 160 -1.14 -6.91 20.37
CA TYR A 160 -1.57 -7.20 18.99
C TYR A 160 -3.10 -7.19 18.83
N ARG A 161 -3.82 -7.25 19.95
CA ARG A 161 -5.27 -7.18 20.07
C ARG A 161 -5.70 -6.01 20.94
N PHE A 162 -4.95 -4.89 20.91
CA PHE A 162 -5.21 -3.75 21.78
C PHE A 162 -6.65 -3.23 21.66
N GLN A 163 -7.22 -3.18 20.44
CA GLN A 163 -8.59 -2.72 20.22
C GLN A 163 -9.61 -3.57 20.99
N ASP A 164 -9.41 -4.90 21.04
CA ASP A 164 -10.29 -5.83 21.76
C ASP A 164 -10.21 -5.63 23.27
N PHE A 165 -9.04 -5.25 23.78
CA PHE A 165 -8.79 -5.03 25.22
C PHE A 165 -8.83 -3.57 25.65
N GLN A 166 -9.10 -2.62 24.75
CA GLN A 166 -8.99 -1.18 25.02
C GLN A 166 -9.82 -0.78 26.23
N LYS A 167 -11.10 -1.20 26.29
CA LYS A 167 -11.99 -0.89 27.42
C LYS A 167 -11.50 -1.45 28.75
N LYS A 168 -10.78 -2.58 28.74
CA LYS A 168 -10.19 -3.19 29.93
C LYS A 168 -9.01 -2.36 30.42
N PHE A 169 -8.11 -1.97 29.52
CA PHE A 169 -6.97 -1.09 29.84
C PHE A 169 -7.40 0.30 30.30
N GLU A 170 -8.46 0.86 29.73
CA GLU A 170 -8.99 2.16 30.17
C GLU A 170 -9.58 2.11 31.59
N LYS A 171 -10.11 0.95 32.01
CA LYS A 171 -10.66 0.73 33.37
C LYS A 171 -9.60 0.33 34.38
N GLU A 172 -8.58 -0.41 33.96
CA GLU A 172 -7.48 -0.93 34.79
C GLU A 172 -6.12 -0.56 34.14
N PRO A 173 -5.70 0.73 34.19
CA PRO A 173 -4.48 1.20 33.53
C PRO A 173 -3.21 0.48 33.98
N GLU A 174 -3.16 -0.01 35.21
CA GLU A 174 -2.02 -0.78 35.71
C GLU A 174 -1.77 -2.07 34.90
N LEU A 175 -2.82 -2.68 34.33
CA LEU A 175 -2.63 -3.84 33.44
C LEU A 175 -1.93 -3.45 32.14
N PHE A 176 -2.21 -2.24 31.64
CA PHE A 176 -1.55 -1.71 30.45
C PHE A 176 -0.10 -1.35 30.72
N GLU A 177 0.19 -0.75 31.88
CA GLU A 177 1.57 -0.47 32.29
C GLU A 177 2.42 -1.74 32.38
N MET A 178 1.84 -2.84 32.87
CA MET A 178 2.51 -4.14 32.99
C MET A 178 2.94 -4.75 31.66
N LEU A 179 2.43 -4.25 30.52
CA LEU A 179 2.83 -4.73 29.19
C LEU A 179 4.26 -4.33 28.82
N PHE A 180 4.80 -3.29 29.46
CA PHE A 180 6.10 -2.69 29.12
C PHE A 180 7.06 -2.83 30.30
N HIS A 181 8.00 -3.76 30.18
CA HIS A 181 8.93 -4.14 31.25
C HIS A 181 10.19 -3.28 31.19
N LYS A 182 10.80 -3.14 30.01
CA LYS A 182 12.02 -2.35 29.81
C LYS A 182 11.72 -0.88 29.52
N LYS A 183 10.57 -0.58 28.92
CA LYS A 183 10.11 0.78 28.57
C LYS A 183 11.10 1.54 27.67
N ASN A 184 11.80 0.82 26.80
CA ASN A 184 12.87 1.34 25.93
C ASN A 184 12.67 0.92 24.46
N LEU A 185 13.49 1.46 23.56
CA LEU A 185 13.37 1.21 22.12
C LEU A 185 13.49 -0.28 21.75
N GLU A 186 14.38 -1.02 22.40
CA GLU A 186 14.61 -2.46 22.16
C GLU A 186 13.33 -3.29 22.42
N GLU A 187 12.60 -2.97 23.48
CA GLU A 187 11.32 -3.63 23.78
C GLU A 187 10.22 -3.25 22.78
N ILE A 188 10.15 -1.98 22.35
CA ILE A 188 9.18 -1.59 21.32
C ILE A 188 9.48 -2.29 19.99
N GLN A 189 10.77 -2.48 19.67
CA GLN A 189 11.19 -3.24 18.50
C GLN A 189 10.79 -4.72 18.61
N SER A 190 11.02 -5.37 19.75
CA SER A 190 10.67 -6.80 19.94
C SER A 190 9.16 -7.04 19.89
N LEU A 191 8.38 -6.06 20.35
CA LEU A 191 6.92 -6.02 20.24
C LEU A 191 6.42 -5.53 18.87
N ARG A 192 7.31 -5.28 17.92
CA ARG A 192 7.09 -4.74 16.58
C ARG A 192 6.54 -3.31 16.56
N PHE A 193 7.30 -2.40 15.96
CA PHE A 193 6.94 -1.00 15.76
C PHE A 193 5.59 -0.81 15.06
N ASP A 194 5.32 -1.61 14.03
CA ASP A 194 4.09 -1.56 13.23
C ASP A 194 2.82 -1.91 14.02
N THR A 195 2.98 -2.44 15.23
CA THR A 195 1.86 -2.79 16.12
C THR A 195 1.79 -1.86 17.33
N VAL A 196 2.90 -1.58 18.01
CA VAL A 196 2.92 -0.77 19.24
C VAL A 196 2.73 0.73 18.98
N LEU A 197 3.44 1.29 17.99
CA LEU A 197 3.39 2.74 17.75
C LEU A 197 2.00 3.24 17.33
N PRO A 198 1.21 2.50 16.51
CA PRO A 198 -0.19 2.84 16.29
C PRO A 198 -1.04 2.89 17.56
N VAL A 199 -0.82 1.96 18.49
CA VAL A 199 -1.51 1.94 19.80
C VAL A 199 -1.16 3.20 20.60
N PHE A 200 0.13 3.53 20.68
CA PHE A 200 0.60 4.76 21.36
C PHE A 200 0.00 6.01 20.72
N ALA A 201 -0.05 6.07 19.39
CA ALA A 201 -0.62 7.22 18.68
C ALA A 201 -2.13 7.36 18.96
N SER A 202 -2.86 6.25 19.00
CA SER A 202 -4.27 6.22 19.35
C SER A 202 -4.51 6.74 20.77
N ILE A 203 -3.72 6.29 21.74
CA ILE A 203 -3.82 6.74 23.14
C ILE A 203 -3.44 8.21 23.27
N TRP A 204 -2.34 8.64 22.62
CA TRP A 204 -1.86 10.02 22.67
C TRP A 204 -2.87 11.02 22.13
N ASN A 205 -3.52 10.68 21.01
CA ASN A 205 -4.54 11.52 20.38
C ASN A 205 -5.94 11.36 21.04
N GLY A 206 -6.16 10.29 21.81
CA GLY A 206 -7.40 10.04 22.54
C GLY A 206 -7.60 10.93 23.78
N SER A 207 -8.62 10.63 24.59
CA SER A 207 -8.97 11.41 25.78
C SER A 207 -8.54 10.78 27.12
N ASN A 208 -8.09 9.51 27.13
CA ASN A 208 -7.77 8.81 28.38
C ASN A 208 -6.44 9.31 29.00
N ALA A 209 -6.55 10.16 30.04
CA ALA A 209 -5.39 10.76 30.69
C ALA A 209 -4.50 9.77 31.46
N GLN A 210 -5.03 8.66 31.95
CA GLN A 210 -4.26 7.66 32.71
C GLN A 210 -3.33 6.88 31.79
N LEU A 211 -3.84 6.40 30.65
CA LEU A 211 -3.03 5.71 29.65
C LEU A 211 -1.98 6.64 29.03
N LYS A 212 -2.31 7.92 28.81
CA LYS A 212 -1.33 8.93 28.38
C LYS A 212 -0.15 9.03 29.35
N LYS A 213 -0.42 9.12 30.65
CA LYS A 213 0.64 9.18 31.68
C LYS A 213 1.58 7.98 31.67
N ILE A 214 1.08 6.80 31.25
CA ILE A 214 1.89 5.58 31.12
C ILE A 214 2.80 5.67 29.89
N ILE A 215 2.26 6.05 28.72
CA ILE A 215 3.04 6.03 27.47
C ILE A 215 3.99 7.22 27.33
N SER A 216 3.67 8.39 27.91
CA SER A 216 4.50 9.60 27.78
C SER A 216 5.98 9.36 28.13
N PRO A 217 6.35 8.80 29.31
CA PRO A 217 7.75 8.54 29.61
C PRO A 217 8.39 7.50 28.69
N ILE A 218 7.62 6.48 28.26
CA ILE A 218 8.11 5.45 27.32
C ILE A 218 8.46 6.10 25.98
N ILE A 219 7.60 7.00 25.49
CA ILE A 219 7.83 7.75 24.25
C ILE A 219 9.11 8.59 24.35
N GLU A 220 9.33 9.30 25.45
CA GLU A 220 10.55 10.08 25.64
C GLU A 220 11.81 9.20 25.66
N THR A 221 11.76 8.02 26.30
CA THR A 221 12.87 7.06 26.28
C THR A 221 13.12 6.54 24.86
N VAL A 222 12.07 6.14 24.13
CA VAL A 222 12.18 5.69 22.73
C VAL A 222 12.79 6.76 21.82
N ILE A 223 12.41 8.03 22.02
CA ILE A 223 13.01 9.17 21.31
C ILE A 223 14.50 9.28 21.64
N ALA A 224 14.86 9.27 22.92
CA ALA A 224 16.24 9.41 23.37
C ALA A 224 17.14 8.27 22.83
N ASP A 225 16.69 7.02 22.95
CA ASP A 225 17.39 5.84 22.44
C ASP A 225 17.60 5.93 20.93
N MET A 226 16.58 6.37 20.17
CA MET A 226 16.70 6.55 18.73
C MET A 226 17.68 7.66 18.36
N GLU A 227 17.66 8.79 19.08
CA GLU A 227 18.63 9.87 18.88
C GLU A 227 20.07 9.40 19.14
N GLU A 228 20.29 8.58 20.17
CA GLU A 228 21.59 7.98 20.48
C GLU A 228 22.06 7.06 19.34
N LEU A 229 21.18 6.16 18.88
CA LEU A 229 21.48 5.27 17.76
C LEU A 229 21.87 6.03 16.49
N VAL A 230 21.09 7.05 16.12
CA VAL A 230 21.37 7.86 14.92
C VAL A 230 22.73 8.56 15.02
N LYS A 231 23.06 9.11 16.20
CA LYS A 231 24.32 9.84 16.44
C LYS A 231 25.54 8.92 16.58
N SER A 232 25.33 7.63 16.82
CA SER A 232 26.42 6.68 16.97
C SER A 232 27.23 6.55 15.67
N LYS A 233 28.55 6.66 15.77
CA LYS A 233 29.48 6.54 14.63
C LYS A 233 29.83 5.08 14.31
N ASP A 234 29.48 4.13 15.19
CA ASP A 234 29.86 2.71 15.09
C ASP A 234 28.93 1.87 14.19
N LEU A 235 28.03 2.50 13.45
CA LEU A 235 27.11 1.85 12.51
C LEU A 235 27.79 1.44 11.18
N CYS A 236 29.08 1.15 11.19
CA CYS A 236 29.91 0.82 10.03
C CYS A 236 29.64 -0.56 9.40
N ASP A 237 28.60 -1.28 9.82
CA ASP A 237 28.17 -2.54 9.19
C ASP A 237 26.94 -2.27 8.29
N TYR A 238 26.98 -2.77 7.05
CA TYR A 238 26.00 -2.54 5.99
C TYR A 238 24.58 -3.00 6.39
N ARG A 239 24.43 -4.07 7.19
CA ARG A 239 23.11 -4.46 7.72
C ARG A 239 22.56 -3.44 8.70
N ASN A 240 23.43 -2.72 9.40
CA ASN A 240 23.02 -1.81 10.46
C ASN A 240 22.38 -0.54 9.91
N ILE A 241 22.82 -0.01 8.76
CA ILE A 241 22.23 1.22 8.21
C ILE A 241 20.82 1.00 7.64
N MET A 242 20.56 -0.12 6.95
CA MET A 242 19.21 -0.44 6.45
C MET A 242 18.24 -0.73 7.59
N ILE A 243 18.67 -1.45 8.63
CA ILE A 243 17.87 -1.71 9.82
C ILE A 243 17.60 -0.40 10.58
N LEU A 244 18.61 0.45 10.73
CA LEU A 244 18.47 1.75 11.36
C LEU A 244 17.49 2.64 10.62
N GLU A 245 17.60 2.78 9.29
CA GLU A 245 16.65 3.58 8.48
C GLU A 245 15.23 3.12 8.74
N LYS A 246 15.00 1.80 8.69
CA LYS A 246 13.68 1.23 8.91
C LYS A 246 13.14 1.56 10.30
N HIS A 247 13.93 1.38 11.35
CA HIS A 247 13.52 1.68 12.72
C HIS A 247 13.30 3.18 12.94
N PHE A 248 14.22 4.00 12.42
CA PHE A 248 14.15 5.45 12.46
C PHE A 248 12.86 5.95 11.81
N ARG A 249 12.52 5.45 10.62
CA ARG A 249 11.29 5.83 9.90
C ARG A 249 10.04 5.51 10.71
N TYR A 250 9.95 4.33 11.33
CA TYR A 250 8.81 4.01 12.21
C TYR A 250 8.64 5.02 13.35
N VAL A 251 9.74 5.36 14.03
CA VAL A 251 9.71 6.34 15.12
C VAL A 251 9.39 7.73 14.58
N TYR A 252 10.00 8.14 13.46
CA TYR A 252 9.79 9.46 12.89
C TYR A 252 8.35 9.68 12.43
N GLU A 253 7.78 8.74 11.67
CA GLU A 253 6.37 8.75 11.25
C GLU A 253 5.43 8.79 12.45
N PHE A 254 5.74 8.04 13.51
CA PHE A 254 4.99 8.10 14.76
C PHE A 254 5.03 9.50 15.38
N LEU A 255 6.20 10.14 15.50
CA LEU A 255 6.34 11.49 16.04
C LEU A 255 5.55 12.51 15.21
N MET A 256 5.55 12.40 13.88
CA MET A 256 4.73 13.23 13.00
C MET A 256 3.24 13.04 13.28
N LYS A 257 2.79 11.79 13.43
CA LYS A 257 1.39 11.44 13.68
C LYS A 257 0.86 11.98 15.01
N ILE A 258 1.70 12.02 16.04
CA ILE A 258 1.35 12.60 17.34
C ILE A 258 1.70 14.10 17.46
N LYS A 259 2.21 14.71 16.38
CA LYS A 259 2.66 16.10 16.30
C LYS A 259 3.68 16.46 17.40
N HIS A 260 4.58 15.53 17.70
CA HIS A 260 5.61 15.75 18.71
C HIS A 260 6.66 16.76 18.25
N PRO A 261 7.11 17.73 19.07
CA PRO A 261 8.09 18.74 18.65
C PRO A 261 9.41 18.16 18.12
N LYS A 262 9.84 17.00 18.64
CA LYS A 262 11.05 16.31 18.18
C LYS A 262 11.00 15.86 16.73
N ALA A 263 9.82 15.77 16.10
CA ALA A 263 9.72 15.52 14.67
C ALA A 263 10.50 16.57 13.84
N ASN A 264 10.59 17.82 14.32
CA ASN A 264 11.39 18.85 13.65
C ASN A 264 12.88 18.54 13.67
N THR A 265 13.39 17.98 14.78
CA THR A 265 14.78 17.55 14.91
C THR A 265 15.05 16.25 14.15
N PHE A 266 14.11 15.31 14.18
CA PHE A 266 14.24 14.05 13.43
C PHE A 266 14.29 14.31 11.92
N ARG A 267 13.63 15.35 11.41
CA ARG A 267 13.76 15.75 10.00
C ARG A 267 15.21 16.01 9.57
N SER A 268 16.06 16.59 10.43
CA SER A 268 17.49 16.75 10.10
C SER A 268 18.23 15.41 10.09
N TYR A 269 17.88 14.51 11.02
CA TYR A 269 18.48 13.17 11.10
C TYR A 269 18.13 12.29 9.91
N GLU A 270 16.93 12.43 9.36
CA GLU A 270 16.50 11.74 8.14
C GLU A 270 17.47 12.01 6.99
N THR A 271 17.79 13.29 6.74
CA THR A 271 18.76 13.69 5.70
C THR A 271 20.13 13.01 5.88
N ASP A 272 20.63 12.95 7.11
CA ASP A 272 21.93 12.33 7.42
C ASP A 272 21.89 10.80 7.21
N ILE A 273 20.79 10.14 7.60
CA ILE A 273 20.60 8.71 7.41
C ILE A 273 20.46 8.37 5.93
N GLU A 274 19.70 9.15 5.16
CA GLU A 274 19.55 8.99 3.72
C GLU A 274 20.89 9.12 2.99
N ALA A 275 21.71 10.10 3.35
CA ALA A 275 23.04 10.28 2.75
C ALA A 275 23.94 9.06 3.02
N ARG A 276 23.91 8.53 4.25
CA ARG A 276 24.67 7.32 4.63
C ARG A 276 24.15 6.07 3.93
N LEU A 277 22.84 5.94 3.78
CA LEU A 277 22.22 4.85 3.03
C LEU A 277 22.56 4.93 1.53
N GLU A 278 22.56 6.13 0.93
CA GLU A 278 22.96 6.34 -0.47
C GLU A 278 24.44 5.93 -0.66
N GLU A 279 25.32 6.29 0.27
CA GLU A 279 26.72 5.89 0.24
C GLU A 279 26.90 4.37 0.37
N ASP A 280 26.15 3.72 1.26
CA ASP A 280 26.19 2.26 1.44
C ASP A 280 25.67 1.52 0.21
N ILE A 281 24.53 1.93 -0.34
CA ILE A 281 23.97 1.36 -1.57
C ILE A 281 24.93 1.55 -2.75
N LYS A 282 25.66 2.67 -2.84
CA LYS A 282 26.68 2.87 -3.88
C LYS A 282 27.88 1.95 -3.72
N LYS A 283 28.31 1.66 -2.49
CA LYS A 283 29.48 0.82 -2.22
C LYS A 283 29.18 -0.67 -2.35
N HIS A 284 27.99 -1.11 -1.95
CA HIS A 284 27.65 -2.53 -1.79
C HIS A 284 26.49 -2.99 -2.68
N GLY A 285 25.74 -2.06 -3.28
CA GLY A 285 24.64 -2.37 -4.17
C GLY A 285 25.09 -2.79 -5.57
N GLN A 286 24.12 -3.15 -6.41
CA GLN A 286 24.32 -3.43 -7.82
C GLN A 286 23.47 -2.48 -8.66
N SER A 287 24.07 -1.91 -9.70
CA SER A 287 23.34 -1.14 -10.71
C SER A 287 23.03 -2.04 -11.90
N PHE A 288 21.80 -1.90 -12.40
CA PHE A 288 21.37 -2.46 -13.66
C PHE A 288 21.08 -1.30 -14.59
N THR A 289 21.75 -1.27 -15.74
CA THR A 289 21.54 -0.24 -16.75
C THR A 289 20.88 -0.87 -17.96
N HIS A 290 19.89 -0.17 -18.52
CA HIS A 290 19.25 -0.54 -19.78
C HIS A 290 19.38 0.64 -20.73
N GLU A 291 19.81 0.37 -21.96
CA GLU A 291 19.81 1.36 -23.03
C GLU A 291 18.38 1.54 -23.56
N LEU A 292 17.97 2.79 -23.74
CA LEU A 292 16.66 3.10 -24.32
C LEU A 292 16.85 3.25 -25.83
N PRO A 293 16.10 2.54 -26.68
CA PRO A 293 16.23 2.59 -28.14
C PRO A 293 15.57 3.85 -28.70
N VAL A 294 16.01 5.04 -28.27
CA VAL A 294 15.36 6.32 -28.58
C VAL A 294 15.39 6.62 -30.08
N GLU A 295 16.50 6.32 -30.77
CA GLU A 295 16.62 6.52 -32.21
C GLU A 295 15.62 5.66 -33.00
N GLU A 296 15.44 4.39 -32.60
CA GLU A 296 14.45 3.51 -33.21
C GLU A 296 13.03 4.04 -33.02
N ILE A 297 12.73 4.58 -31.83
CA ILE A 297 11.43 5.18 -31.52
C ILE A 297 11.18 6.43 -32.37
N VAL A 298 12.15 7.33 -32.47
CA VAL A 298 12.03 8.55 -33.28
C VAL A 298 11.86 8.20 -34.76
N ASN A 299 12.64 7.25 -35.28
CA ASN A 299 12.50 6.79 -36.67
C ASN A 299 11.16 6.10 -36.93
N TYR A 300 10.66 5.33 -35.96
CA TYR A 300 9.32 4.75 -36.03
C TYR A 300 8.25 5.84 -36.13
N ILE A 301 8.32 6.87 -35.28
CA ILE A 301 7.38 8.00 -35.32
C ILE A 301 7.44 8.72 -36.67
N LYS A 302 8.63 9.02 -37.18
CA LYS A 302 8.81 9.64 -38.51
C LYS A 302 8.20 8.80 -39.64
N GLY A 303 8.21 7.47 -39.50
CA GLY A 303 7.66 6.53 -40.49
C GLY A 303 6.13 6.37 -40.45
N LEU A 304 5.43 6.93 -39.47
CA LEU A 304 3.97 6.86 -39.39
C LEU A 304 3.31 7.77 -40.45
N PRO A 305 2.16 7.37 -41.02
CA PRO A 305 1.61 7.98 -42.22
C PRO A 305 1.04 9.38 -42.00
N ASN A 306 0.41 9.63 -40.85
CA ASN A 306 -0.36 10.85 -40.58
C ASN A 306 0.10 11.53 -39.29
N TRP A 307 0.09 12.86 -39.30
CA TRP A 307 0.56 13.72 -38.20
C TRP A 307 -0.22 13.52 -36.88
N ASN A 308 -1.51 13.23 -36.96
CA ASN A 308 -2.36 12.89 -35.82
C ASN A 308 -1.97 11.55 -35.19
N VAL A 309 -1.66 10.54 -36.01
CA VAL A 309 -1.17 9.23 -35.55
C VAL A 309 0.23 9.38 -34.94
N GLN A 310 1.09 10.21 -35.53
CA GLN A 310 2.42 10.54 -34.99
C GLN A 310 2.30 11.12 -33.58
N MET A 311 1.46 12.14 -33.42
CA MET A 311 1.22 12.82 -32.15
C MET A 311 0.63 11.88 -31.09
N LEU A 312 -0.41 11.11 -31.43
CA LEU A 312 -1.01 10.13 -30.51
C LEU A 312 -0.01 9.05 -30.07
N SER A 313 0.80 8.55 -31.00
CA SER A 313 1.80 7.50 -30.76
C SER A 313 2.94 7.93 -29.82
N LEU A 314 3.07 9.23 -29.50
CA LEU A 314 3.99 9.68 -28.47
C LEU A 314 3.63 9.07 -27.12
N THR A 315 2.35 8.98 -26.75
CA THR A 315 1.90 8.61 -25.39
C THR A 315 0.88 7.47 -25.36
N HIS A 316 0.24 7.18 -26.48
CA HIS A 316 -0.82 6.15 -26.59
C HIS A 316 -0.37 4.99 -27.46
N ASP A 317 -0.89 3.80 -27.17
CA ASP A 317 -0.80 2.63 -28.02
C ASP A 317 -2.11 2.50 -28.82
N CYS A 318 -2.00 2.16 -30.11
CA CYS A 318 -3.16 1.88 -30.94
C CYS A 318 -3.56 0.41 -30.80
N LYS A 319 -4.78 0.17 -30.33
CA LYS A 319 -5.43 -1.15 -30.29
C LYS A 319 -6.45 -1.20 -31.42
N ASN A 320 -6.35 -2.24 -32.24
CA ASN A 320 -7.36 -2.51 -33.26
C ASN A 320 -8.33 -3.57 -32.73
N GLU A 321 -9.49 -3.16 -32.26
CA GLU A 321 -10.59 -4.06 -31.88
C GLU A 321 -11.72 -3.93 -32.90
N ASN A 322 -12.10 -5.05 -33.55
CA ASN A 322 -13.20 -5.10 -34.53
C ASN A 322 -13.08 -4.10 -35.70
N ASN A 323 -11.86 -3.84 -36.19
CA ASN A 323 -11.54 -2.83 -37.23
C ASN A 323 -11.79 -1.37 -36.82
N VAL A 324 -11.93 -1.09 -35.52
CA VAL A 324 -11.95 0.27 -34.99
C VAL A 324 -10.62 0.52 -34.28
N ALA A 325 -9.92 1.58 -34.68
CA ALA A 325 -8.71 2.02 -34.00
C ALA A 325 -9.09 2.67 -32.66
N GLU A 326 -8.49 2.18 -31.58
CA GLU A 326 -8.63 2.76 -30.25
C GLU A 326 -7.25 3.15 -29.72
N PHE A 327 -7.04 4.43 -29.46
CA PHE A 327 -5.81 4.91 -28.83
C PHE A 327 -5.97 4.93 -27.32
N VAL A 328 -5.15 4.14 -26.64
CA VAL A 328 -5.19 4.00 -25.17
C VAL A 328 -3.86 4.47 -24.59
N SER A 329 -3.91 5.33 -23.58
CA SER A 329 -2.69 5.81 -22.92
C SER A 329 -1.89 4.64 -22.37
N ARG A 330 -0.56 4.70 -22.53
CA ARG A 330 0.39 3.73 -21.94
C ARG A 330 0.32 3.67 -20.42
N PHE A 331 -0.28 4.68 -19.77
CA PHE A 331 -0.51 4.72 -18.33
C PHE A 331 -1.83 4.06 -17.88
N SER A 332 -2.61 3.50 -18.80
CA SER A 332 -3.88 2.82 -18.50
C SER A 332 -3.72 1.37 -18.03
N HIS A 333 -2.48 0.86 -17.96
CA HIS A 333 -2.22 -0.51 -17.57
C HIS A 333 -2.46 -0.72 -16.06
N PRO A 334 -3.34 -1.67 -15.66
CA PRO A 334 -3.64 -1.90 -14.25
C PRO A 334 -2.48 -2.57 -13.53
N SER A 335 -2.36 -2.29 -12.23
CA SER A 335 -1.46 -3.04 -11.36
C SER A 335 -1.81 -4.52 -11.33
N LYS A 336 -0.78 -5.37 -11.44
CA LYS A 336 -0.90 -6.82 -11.28
C LYS A 336 -0.89 -7.26 -9.81
N GLY A 337 -0.86 -6.32 -8.87
CA GLY A 337 -0.70 -6.61 -7.44
C GLY A 337 0.67 -7.20 -7.12
N LYS A 338 0.82 -7.77 -5.91
CA LYS A 338 2.10 -8.30 -5.40
C LYS A 338 2.44 -9.67 -5.99
N GLN A 339 2.62 -9.73 -7.30
CA GLN A 339 2.95 -10.97 -8.03
C GLN A 339 4.45 -11.09 -8.33
N GLY A 340 5.18 -9.96 -8.39
CA GLY A 340 6.60 -9.96 -8.73
C GLY A 340 7.50 -10.30 -7.54
N ILE A 341 8.66 -10.91 -7.80
CA ILE A 341 9.71 -11.11 -6.78
C ILE A 341 10.12 -9.77 -6.15
N VAL A 342 10.15 -8.70 -6.95
CA VAL A 342 10.46 -7.34 -6.47
C VAL A 342 9.41 -6.81 -5.48
N ASP A 343 8.17 -7.30 -5.55
CA ASP A 343 7.11 -6.94 -4.59
C ASP A 343 7.17 -7.75 -3.28
N MET A 344 7.93 -8.85 -3.28
CA MET A 344 8.11 -9.74 -2.12
C MET A 344 9.35 -9.40 -1.30
N VAL A 345 10.27 -8.59 -1.83
CA VAL A 345 11.47 -8.15 -1.10
C VAL A 345 11.20 -6.86 -0.32
N SER A 346 11.87 -6.70 0.83
CA SER A 346 11.79 -5.47 1.60
C SER A 346 12.49 -4.33 0.86
N SER A 347 11.80 -3.19 0.73
CA SER A 347 12.32 -1.96 0.15
C SER A 347 12.09 -0.78 1.08
N ASN A 348 12.92 0.26 0.97
CA ASN A 348 12.71 1.54 1.63
C ASN A 348 11.65 2.41 0.92
N ILE A 349 11.25 2.06 -0.31
CA ILE A 349 10.23 2.78 -1.07
C ILE A 349 8.84 2.52 -0.47
N SER A 350 8.01 3.56 -0.31
CA SER A 350 6.63 3.38 0.14
C SER A 350 5.77 2.70 -0.93
N SER A 351 5.00 1.67 -0.55
CA SER A 351 4.14 0.91 -1.46
C SER A 351 2.81 0.50 -0.81
N ASP A 352 1.81 0.21 -1.65
CA ASP A 352 0.52 -0.36 -1.25
C ASP A 352 0.12 -1.54 -2.15
N ASN A 353 -1.15 -1.96 -2.12
CA ASN A 353 -1.63 -3.09 -2.92
C ASN A 353 -1.79 -2.77 -4.41
N TYR A 354 -1.90 -1.50 -4.78
CA TYR A 354 -2.00 -1.04 -6.16
C TYR A 354 -0.65 -0.54 -6.67
N PHE A 355 -0.03 0.45 -6.00
CA PHE A 355 1.31 0.93 -6.28
C PHE A 355 2.36 0.01 -5.63
N THR A 356 2.44 -1.21 -6.13
CA THR A 356 3.50 -2.15 -5.77
C THR A 356 4.86 -1.68 -6.30
N HIS A 357 5.96 -2.27 -5.85
CA HIS A 357 7.30 -1.88 -6.31
C HIS A 357 7.48 -2.13 -7.81
N SER A 358 6.96 -3.25 -8.30
CA SER A 358 6.96 -3.58 -9.73
C SER A 358 6.13 -2.58 -10.53
N HIS A 359 4.93 -2.21 -10.07
CA HIS A 359 4.09 -1.27 -10.80
C HIS A 359 4.66 0.16 -10.78
N GLN A 360 5.20 0.63 -9.65
CA GLN A 360 5.90 1.91 -9.60
C GLN A 360 7.11 1.94 -10.53
N ARG A 361 7.85 0.83 -10.65
CA ARG A 361 8.97 0.71 -11.59
C ARG A 361 8.50 0.79 -13.04
N GLU A 362 7.41 0.10 -13.38
CA GLU A 362 6.79 0.14 -14.71
C GLU A 362 6.40 1.58 -15.09
N LEU A 363 5.67 2.28 -14.22
CA LEU A 363 5.30 3.69 -14.44
C LEU A 363 6.53 4.57 -14.68
N ASN A 364 7.57 4.40 -13.86
CA ASN A 364 8.81 5.17 -14.01
C ASN A 364 9.56 4.86 -15.30
N ILE A 365 9.54 3.60 -15.77
CA ILE A 365 10.14 3.20 -17.05
C ILE A 365 9.37 3.88 -18.19
N THR A 366 8.04 3.78 -18.21
CA THR A 366 7.19 4.42 -19.22
C THR A 366 7.42 5.92 -19.29
N ALA A 367 7.43 6.61 -18.14
CA ALA A 367 7.67 8.05 -18.09
C ALA A 367 9.11 8.43 -18.50
N SER A 368 10.10 7.58 -18.22
CA SER A 368 11.51 7.86 -18.60
C SER A 368 11.75 7.61 -20.08
N LEU A 369 11.11 6.60 -20.67
CA LEU A 369 11.11 6.37 -22.12
C LEU A 369 10.45 7.54 -22.86
N GLY A 370 9.30 7.98 -22.36
CA GLY A 370 8.59 9.15 -22.89
C GLY A 370 9.42 10.43 -22.81
N ALA A 371 10.03 10.69 -21.65
CA ALA A 371 10.92 11.83 -21.46
C ALA A 371 12.12 11.80 -22.42
N ALA A 372 12.77 10.65 -22.58
CA ALA A 372 13.90 10.50 -23.50
C ALA A 372 13.49 10.71 -24.96
N THR A 373 12.30 10.24 -25.34
CA THR A 373 11.73 10.45 -26.68
C THR A 373 11.46 11.93 -26.95
N VAL A 374 10.78 12.62 -26.03
CA VAL A 374 10.55 14.08 -26.10
C VAL A 374 11.87 14.84 -26.20
N PHE A 375 12.84 14.47 -25.37
CA PHE A 375 14.15 15.09 -25.36
C PHE A 375 14.88 14.91 -26.70
N ALA A 376 14.82 13.72 -27.31
CA ALA A 376 15.39 13.51 -28.63
C ALA A 376 14.66 14.29 -29.72
N ILE A 377 13.33 14.38 -29.66
CA ILE A 377 12.54 15.20 -30.59
C ILE A 377 12.99 16.66 -30.51
N TRP A 378 13.19 17.24 -29.32
CA TRP A 378 13.66 18.63 -29.17
C TRP A 378 14.99 18.92 -29.84
N HIS A 379 15.85 17.90 -30.00
CA HIS A 379 17.16 18.01 -30.63
C HIS A 379 17.15 17.59 -32.11
N ASP A 380 16.02 17.11 -32.62
CA ASP A 380 15.85 16.74 -34.02
C ASP A 380 15.37 17.96 -34.83
N LYS A 381 16.22 18.43 -35.74
CA LYS A 381 15.99 19.65 -36.52
C LYS A 381 14.80 19.56 -37.48
N GLU A 382 14.39 18.34 -37.84
CA GLU A 382 13.26 18.10 -38.75
C GLU A 382 11.99 17.86 -37.96
N LEU A 383 12.05 17.02 -36.93
CA LEU A 383 10.86 16.58 -36.20
C LEU A 383 10.37 17.60 -35.17
N PHE A 384 11.25 18.44 -34.61
CA PHE A 384 10.85 19.41 -33.60
C PHE A 384 9.85 20.45 -34.13
N PRO A 385 10.08 21.11 -35.30
CA PRO A 385 9.09 22.00 -35.90
C PRO A 385 7.75 21.33 -36.17
N ASP A 386 7.76 20.11 -36.72
CA ASP A 386 6.54 19.35 -37.01
C ASP A 386 5.77 19.05 -35.73
N CYS A 387 6.48 18.61 -34.68
CA CYS A 387 5.92 18.32 -33.38
C CYS A 387 5.19 19.55 -32.79
N LEU A 388 5.77 20.75 -32.89
CA LEU A 388 5.12 22.00 -32.45
C LEU A 388 3.84 22.31 -33.24
N GLN A 389 3.82 22.00 -34.54
CA GLN A 389 2.61 22.14 -35.35
C GLN A 389 1.52 21.15 -34.90
N TRP A 390 1.90 19.93 -34.53
CA TRP A 390 0.95 18.94 -34.01
C TRP A 390 0.31 19.40 -32.70
N TYR A 391 1.08 19.95 -31.76
CA TYR A 391 0.53 20.53 -30.52
C TYR A 391 -0.45 21.65 -30.81
N ASN A 392 -0.10 22.56 -31.72
CA ASN A 392 -0.99 23.66 -32.12
C ASN A 392 -2.32 23.13 -32.68
N ALA A 393 -2.26 22.14 -33.57
CA ALA A 393 -3.44 21.55 -34.17
C ALA A 393 -4.32 20.82 -33.14
N PHE A 394 -3.73 20.01 -32.26
CA PHE A 394 -4.49 19.29 -31.22
C PHE A 394 -5.16 20.26 -30.24
N LEU A 395 -4.42 21.28 -29.76
CA LEU A 395 -4.96 22.27 -28.83
C LEU A 395 -6.02 23.16 -29.49
N ALA A 396 -5.88 23.49 -30.77
CA ALA A 396 -6.90 24.24 -31.51
C ALA A 396 -8.22 23.47 -31.59
N ILE A 397 -8.17 22.18 -31.95
CA ILE A 397 -9.34 21.30 -32.01
C ILE A 397 -10.00 21.18 -30.63
N ILE A 398 -9.20 20.96 -29.57
CA ILE A 398 -9.71 20.92 -28.19
C ILE A 398 -10.39 22.25 -27.82
N SER A 399 -9.77 23.39 -28.13
CA SER A 399 -10.30 24.71 -27.80
C SER A 399 -11.62 25.00 -28.51
N GLU A 400 -11.70 24.63 -29.80
CA GLU A 400 -12.92 24.76 -30.60
C GLU A 400 -14.08 23.95 -29.99
N GLN A 401 -13.83 22.67 -29.66
CA GLN A 401 -14.86 21.79 -29.08
C GLN A 401 -15.33 22.27 -27.70
N ILE A 402 -14.43 22.83 -26.90
CA ILE A 402 -14.74 23.32 -25.55
C ILE A 402 -15.54 24.64 -25.59
N GLY A 403 -15.46 25.41 -26.68
CA GLY A 403 -16.25 26.63 -26.89
C GLY A 403 -15.44 27.93 -26.97
N GLY A 404 -14.17 27.89 -27.38
CA GLY A 404 -13.43 29.04 -27.94
C GLY A 404 -13.07 30.20 -26.99
N GLY A 405 -13.10 30.01 -25.67
CA GLY A 405 -12.77 31.05 -24.67
C GLY A 405 -11.44 30.84 -23.95
N ILE A 406 -10.59 29.94 -24.43
CA ILE A 406 -9.42 29.46 -23.70
C ILE A 406 -8.20 29.59 -24.60
N GLU A 407 -7.27 30.43 -24.17
CA GLU A 407 -6.04 30.80 -24.89
C GLU A 407 -4.98 29.67 -24.82
N LEU A 408 -5.35 28.43 -25.16
CA LEU A 408 -4.45 27.27 -25.15
C LEU A 408 -3.30 27.43 -26.15
N SER A 409 -3.52 28.17 -27.25
CA SER A 409 -2.47 28.48 -28.23
C SER A 409 -1.45 29.48 -27.68
N GLU A 410 -1.87 30.53 -26.98
CA GLU A 410 -0.96 31.50 -26.35
C GLU A 410 -0.17 30.87 -25.19
N ASP A 411 -0.82 29.96 -24.45
CA ASP A 411 -0.15 29.14 -23.43
C ASP A 411 0.97 28.28 -24.05
N LEU A 412 0.74 27.70 -25.24
CA LEU A 412 1.74 26.90 -25.95
C LEU A 412 2.91 27.77 -26.45
N GLU A 413 2.64 28.97 -26.98
CA GLU A 413 3.68 29.92 -27.35
C GLU A 413 4.54 30.31 -26.14
N THR A 414 3.91 30.58 -25.00
CA THR A 414 4.60 30.87 -23.73
C THR A 414 5.47 29.68 -23.32
N LEU A 415 4.92 28.46 -23.37
CA LEU A 415 5.67 27.24 -23.06
C LEU A 415 6.88 27.09 -23.99
N TYR A 416 6.72 27.34 -25.28
CA TYR A 416 7.80 27.27 -26.25
C TYR A 416 8.94 28.25 -25.93
N ILE A 417 8.60 29.50 -25.59
CA ILE A 417 9.59 30.52 -25.15
C ILE A 417 10.36 30.04 -23.91
N MET A 418 9.67 29.39 -22.96
CA MET A 418 10.31 28.84 -21.76
C MET A 418 11.17 27.60 -22.05
N LEU A 419 10.83 26.81 -23.07
CA LEU A 419 11.59 25.63 -23.49
C LEU A 419 12.85 25.99 -24.29
N GLN A 420 12.84 27.07 -25.07
CA GLN A 420 14.01 27.51 -25.85
C GLN A 420 15.32 27.53 -25.05
N PRO A 421 15.41 28.22 -23.89
CA PRO A 421 16.64 28.19 -23.11
C PRO A 421 16.93 26.81 -22.53
N VAL A 422 15.91 26.01 -22.18
CA VAL A 422 16.10 24.63 -21.68
C VAL A 422 16.75 23.74 -22.76
N ILE A 423 16.25 23.81 -24.00
CA ILE A 423 16.75 23.02 -25.14
C ILE A 423 18.14 23.49 -25.57
N LEU A 424 18.39 24.80 -25.64
CA LEU A 424 19.67 25.36 -26.09
C LEU A 424 20.78 25.27 -25.04
N SER A 425 20.43 25.12 -23.76
CA SER A 425 21.39 25.20 -22.66
C SER A 425 22.20 23.94 -22.38
N ASP A 426 21.92 22.81 -23.03
CA ASP A 426 22.74 21.59 -22.88
C ASP A 426 24.22 21.80 -23.35
N GLU A 427 24.53 22.94 -23.98
CA GLU A 427 25.88 23.41 -24.34
C GLU A 427 26.54 24.38 -23.32
N ILE A 428 25.83 24.87 -22.30
CA ILE A 428 26.28 25.94 -21.37
C ILE A 428 26.41 25.41 -19.93
N ASP A 429 27.31 26.00 -19.14
CA ASP A 429 27.65 25.59 -17.75
C ASP A 429 26.42 25.26 -16.88
N LYS A 430 26.42 24.07 -16.27
CA LYS A 430 25.24 23.42 -15.63
C LYS A 430 24.56 24.20 -14.50
N ARG A 431 25.16 25.28 -13.97
CA ARG A 431 24.61 26.04 -12.83
C ARG A 431 23.52 27.04 -13.21
N ASP A 432 23.48 27.50 -14.46
CA ASP A 432 22.54 28.56 -14.88
C ASP A 432 21.21 28.00 -15.43
N ILE A 433 21.12 26.67 -15.60
CA ILE A 433 19.99 25.97 -16.24
C ILE A 433 18.86 25.65 -15.24
N ALA A 434 19.20 25.36 -13.99
CA ALA A 434 18.23 24.90 -13.00
C ALA A 434 17.05 25.87 -12.79
N PRO A 435 17.24 27.21 -12.72
CA PRO A 435 16.12 28.15 -12.62
C PRO A 435 15.20 28.12 -13.87
N LEU A 436 15.77 27.94 -15.06
CA LEU A 436 15.03 27.86 -16.32
C LEU A 436 14.21 26.56 -16.38
N CYS A 437 14.83 25.43 -16.03
CA CYS A 437 14.16 24.14 -15.91
C CYS A 437 13.06 24.16 -14.85
N TYR A 438 13.30 24.80 -13.70
CA TYR A 438 12.28 24.97 -12.66
C TYR A 438 11.07 25.74 -13.20
N GLY A 439 11.31 26.88 -13.86
CA GLY A 439 10.25 27.68 -14.46
C GLY A 439 9.41 26.86 -15.44
N ALA A 440 10.06 26.18 -16.39
CA ALA A 440 9.37 25.35 -17.38
C ALA A 440 8.62 24.17 -16.75
N ALA A 441 9.22 23.48 -15.78
CA ALA A 441 8.61 22.38 -15.04
C ALA A 441 7.35 22.81 -14.26
N MET A 442 7.42 23.95 -13.58
CA MET A 442 6.26 24.53 -12.87
C MET A 442 5.17 24.95 -13.84
N PHE A 443 5.53 25.57 -14.95
CA PHE A 443 4.59 26.00 -15.97
C PHE A 443 3.85 24.80 -16.57
N LEU A 444 4.56 23.70 -16.87
CA LEU A 444 3.96 22.45 -17.34
C LEU A 444 2.97 21.84 -16.35
N CYS A 445 3.28 21.85 -15.05
CA CYS A 445 2.31 21.44 -14.02
C CYS A 445 1.06 22.32 -14.04
N ALA A 446 1.23 23.64 -14.17
CA ALA A 446 0.13 24.60 -14.20
C ALA A 446 -0.74 24.45 -15.47
N LEU A 447 -0.12 24.25 -16.64
CA LEU A 447 -0.83 23.99 -17.90
C LEU A 447 -1.61 22.69 -17.87
N THR A 448 -1.01 21.62 -17.33
CA THR A 448 -1.71 20.34 -17.15
C THR A 448 -2.95 20.52 -16.28
N GLU A 449 -2.82 21.22 -15.14
CA GLU A 449 -3.96 21.52 -14.26
C GLU A 449 -5.00 22.43 -14.95
N LYS A 450 -4.58 23.45 -15.69
CA LYS A 450 -5.47 24.35 -16.46
C LYS A 450 -6.28 23.58 -17.51
N LEU A 451 -5.64 22.70 -18.27
CA LEU A 451 -6.27 21.89 -19.31
C LEU A 451 -7.27 20.90 -18.73
N LEU A 452 -6.89 20.12 -17.71
CA LEU A 452 -7.78 19.17 -17.04
C LEU A 452 -8.99 19.90 -16.42
N ARG A 453 -8.77 21.04 -15.77
CA ARG A 453 -9.83 21.83 -15.13
C ARG A 453 -10.82 22.34 -16.16
N THR A 454 -10.29 22.92 -17.23
CA THR A 454 -11.04 23.42 -18.38
C THR A 454 -11.94 22.34 -18.97
N PHE A 455 -11.37 21.17 -19.24
CA PHE A 455 -12.08 20.05 -19.81
C PHE A 455 -13.15 19.51 -18.85
N TYR A 456 -12.86 19.40 -17.57
CA TYR A 456 -13.85 18.99 -16.58
C TYR A 456 -15.02 19.97 -16.46
N ILE A 457 -14.76 21.28 -16.51
CA ILE A 457 -15.82 22.31 -16.53
C ILE A 457 -16.69 22.16 -17.78
N TYR A 458 -16.07 21.88 -18.93
CA TYR A 458 -16.80 21.56 -20.16
C TYR A 458 -17.74 20.35 -19.99
N LEU A 459 -17.25 19.24 -19.43
CA LEU A 459 -18.08 18.05 -19.17
C LEU A 459 -19.28 18.34 -18.25
N MET A 460 -19.11 19.29 -17.32
CA MET A 460 -20.10 19.63 -16.31
C MET A 460 -21.01 20.80 -16.67
N ARG A 461 -20.75 21.51 -17.77
CA ARG A 461 -21.35 22.81 -18.11
C ARG A 461 -22.89 22.82 -18.06
N ASP A 462 -23.51 21.73 -18.47
CA ASP A 462 -24.97 21.59 -18.55
C ASP A 462 -25.59 20.93 -17.30
N ARG A 463 -24.75 20.45 -16.36
CA ARG A 463 -25.18 19.71 -15.17
C ARG A 463 -25.07 20.54 -13.89
N VAL A 464 -23.93 21.22 -13.69
CA VAL A 464 -23.61 21.88 -12.42
C VAL A 464 -22.54 22.94 -12.63
N TYR A 465 -22.68 24.07 -11.92
CA TYR A 465 -21.60 25.06 -11.81
C TYR A 465 -20.43 24.51 -10.98
N VAL A 466 -19.22 24.55 -11.54
CA VAL A 466 -18.00 24.13 -10.88
C VAL A 466 -17.17 25.35 -10.48
N PRO A 467 -17.01 25.67 -9.18
CA PRO A 467 -16.12 26.73 -8.74
C PRO A 467 -14.66 26.43 -9.12
N LEU A 468 -13.96 27.41 -9.70
CA LEU A 468 -12.54 27.27 -10.09
C LEU A 468 -11.62 26.84 -8.93
N THR A 469 -11.96 27.22 -7.70
CA THR A 469 -11.21 26.88 -6.49
C THR A 469 -11.42 25.44 -6.01
N SER A 470 -12.45 24.74 -6.52
CA SER A 470 -12.79 23.37 -6.12
C SER A 470 -12.21 22.29 -7.05
N ALA A 471 -11.93 22.66 -8.30
CA ALA A 471 -11.35 21.78 -9.33
C ALA A 471 -9.80 21.81 -9.28
N THR A 472 -9.26 21.38 -8.14
CA THR A 472 -7.83 21.19 -7.92
C THR A 472 -7.31 19.96 -8.67
N LEU A 473 -6.01 19.91 -8.97
CA LEU A 473 -5.41 18.74 -9.63
C LEU A 473 -5.72 17.40 -8.91
N GLY A 474 -5.70 17.37 -7.58
CA GLY A 474 -6.02 16.16 -6.82
C GLY A 474 -7.48 15.70 -6.95
N THR A 475 -8.43 16.62 -7.12
CA THR A 475 -9.86 16.28 -7.35
C THR A 475 -10.11 15.88 -8.80
N LEU A 476 -9.38 16.47 -9.76
CA LEU A 476 -9.46 16.15 -11.18
C LEU A 476 -8.87 14.76 -11.49
N LEU A 477 -7.79 14.39 -10.82
CA LEU A 477 -7.14 13.08 -10.99
C LEU A 477 -7.67 11.99 -10.05
N SER A 478 -8.72 12.29 -9.27
CA SER A 478 -9.29 11.32 -8.34
C SER A 478 -10.02 10.19 -9.09
N PRO A 479 -9.80 8.91 -8.73
CA PRO A 479 -10.57 7.80 -9.27
C PRO A 479 -12.05 7.81 -8.85
N ASP A 480 -12.46 8.69 -7.93
CA ASP A 480 -13.86 8.89 -7.55
C ASP A 480 -14.58 9.88 -8.49
N ASN A 481 -13.84 10.66 -9.29
CA ASN A 481 -14.41 11.57 -10.27
C ASN A 481 -14.88 10.81 -11.51
N GLN A 482 -16.14 10.36 -11.51
CA GLN A 482 -16.69 9.51 -12.58
C GLN A 482 -16.64 10.16 -13.97
N GLU A 483 -16.81 11.48 -14.07
CA GLU A 483 -16.75 12.16 -15.37
C GLU A 483 -15.35 12.04 -15.98
N MET A 484 -14.30 12.24 -15.17
CA MET A 484 -12.93 12.06 -15.62
C MET A 484 -12.59 10.59 -15.87
N VAL A 485 -13.10 9.69 -15.03
CA VAL A 485 -12.89 8.23 -15.19
C VAL A 485 -13.50 7.72 -16.50
N ASN A 486 -14.64 8.26 -16.93
CA ASN A 486 -15.26 7.87 -18.19
C ASN A 486 -14.42 8.24 -19.42
N ILE A 487 -13.50 9.20 -19.29
CA ILE A 487 -12.64 9.66 -20.40
C ILE A 487 -11.25 9.04 -20.31
N PHE A 488 -10.59 9.16 -19.16
CA PHE A 488 -9.20 8.71 -18.97
C PHE A 488 -9.13 7.24 -18.56
N GLY A 489 -10.17 6.72 -17.91
CA GLY A 489 -10.10 5.43 -17.23
C GLY A 489 -9.48 5.56 -15.83
N LYS A 490 -9.84 4.63 -14.94
CA LYS A 490 -9.47 4.66 -13.52
C LYS A 490 -7.95 4.53 -13.31
N ASP A 491 -7.31 3.63 -14.03
CA ASP A 491 -5.89 3.33 -13.82
C ASP A 491 -4.99 4.41 -14.42
N HIS A 492 -5.40 5.03 -15.53
CA HIS A 492 -4.74 6.20 -16.09
C HIS A 492 -4.74 7.39 -15.12
N LEU A 493 -5.89 7.74 -14.53
CA LEU A 493 -5.97 8.82 -13.54
C LEU A 493 -5.10 8.55 -12.32
N LYS A 494 -5.06 7.30 -11.83
CA LYS A 494 -4.15 6.90 -10.74
C LYS A 494 -2.69 7.08 -11.13
N SER A 495 -2.31 6.71 -12.35
CA SER A 495 -0.94 6.87 -12.86
C SER A 495 -0.54 8.34 -12.98
N LEU A 496 -1.42 9.20 -13.50
CA LEU A 496 -1.18 10.65 -13.52
C LEU A 496 -1.08 11.21 -12.09
N SER A 497 -1.96 10.78 -11.18
CA SER A 497 -1.92 11.17 -9.77
C SER A 497 -0.64 10.71 -9.08
N PHE A 498 -0.06 9.58 -9.47
CA PHE A 498 1.23 9.11 -8.96
C PHE A 498 2.37 10.08 -9.30
N PHE A 499 2.36 10.70 -10.48
CA PHE A 499 3.41 11.67 -10.84
C PHE A 499 3.16 13.07 -10.26
N PHE A 500 1.94 13.60 -10.42
CA PHE A 500 1.66 14.98 -10.05
C PHE A 500 1.36 15.17 -8.56
N CYS A 501 0.81 14.17 -7.88
CA CYS A 501 0.30 14.25 -6.51
C CYS A 501 0.87 13.12 -5.63
N THR A 502 0.26 12.93 -4.47
CA THR A 502 0.43 11.75 -3.62
C THR A 502 -0.90 11.03 -3.48
N VAL A 503 -0.86 9.71 -3.36
CA VAL A 503 -2.04 8.84 -3.30
C VAL A 503 -2.09 8.09 -1.98
N GLY A 504 -3.28 8.05 -1.38
CA GLY A 504 -3.58 7.29 -0.17
C GLY A 504 -2.89 7.82 1.10
N ASP A 505 -3.14 7.14 2.23
CA ASP A 505 -2.63 7.53 3.54
C ASP A 505 -1.09 7.44 3.63
N LYS A 506 -0.49 6.56 2.82
CA LYS A 506 0.96 6.39 2.71
C LYS A 506 1.64 7.46 1.85
N LYS A 507 0.88 8.39 1.27
CA LYS A 507 1.36 9.48 0.41
C LYS A 507 2.29 8.98 -0.71
N ILE A 508 1.88 7.93 -1.41
CA ILE A 508 2.68 7.30 -2.48
C ILE A 508 2.61 8.17 -3.73
N GLY A 509 3.75 8.48 -4.34
CA GLY A 509 3.82 9.28 -5.58
C GLY A 509 5.00 10.25 -5.58
N MET A 510 5.34 10.75 -6.77
CA MET A 510 6.44 11.69 -6.99
C MET A 510 6.09 13.12 -6.56
N ASN A 511 4.80 13.45 -6.47
CA ASN A 511 4.29 14.73 -5.97
C ASN A 511 4.90 15.97 -6.66
N TYR A 512 5.23 15.87 -7.96
CA TYR A 512 6.00 16.90 -8.66
C TYR A 512 5.38 18.29 -8.52
N ARG A 513 4.05 18.40 -8.63
CA ARG A 513 3.32 19.68 -8.55
C ARG A 513 3.57 20.39 -7.23
N ASN A 514 3.43 19.70 -6.10
CA ASN A 514 3.58 20.32 -4.78
C ASN A 514 5.06 20.50 -4.40
N ASN A 515 5.92 19.56 -4.78
CA ASN A 515 7.35 19.64 -4.53
C ASN A 515 7.96 20.86 -5.21
N LEU A 516 7.59 21.11 -6.48
CA LEU A 516 7.99 22.30 -7.21
C LEU A 516 7.33 23.57 -6.63
N ALA A 517 6.00 23.58 -6.43
CA ALA A 517 5.28 24.77 -5.96
C ALA A 517 5.73 25.30 -4.58
N HIS A 518 6.16 24.41 -3.69
CA HIS A 518 6.57 24.76 -2.33
C HIS A 518 8.07 24.67 -2.09
N TRP A 519 8.85 24.26 -3.09
CA TRP A 519 10.28 23.97 -2.95
C TRP A 519 10.55 22.95 -1.83
N ILE A 520 9.81 21.84 -1.82
CA ILE A 520 9.91 20.80 -0.79
C ILE A 520 10.38 19.50 -1.45
N GLY A 521 11.43 18.88 -0.89
CA GLY A 521 11.88 17.56 -1.32
C GLY A 521 12.58 17.54 -2.68
N LEU A 522 12.97 18.70 -3.21
CA LEU A 522 13.75 18.82 -4.45
C LEU A 522 15.22 19.02 -4.10
N ARG A 523 16.11 18.28 -4.77
CA ARG A 523 17.54 18.58 -4.78
C ARG A 523 17.86 19.32 -6.07
N ASP A 524 18.84 20.21 -6.06
CA ASP A 524 19.22 20.99 -7.25
C ASP A 524 19.53 20.09 -8.47
N ARG A 525 20.10 18.91 -8.23
CA ARG A 525 20.38 17.89 -9.27
C ARG A 525 19.13 17.32 -9.95
N ASP A 526 17.98 17.35 -9.27
CA ASP A 526 16.72 16.81 -9.78
C ASP A 526 16.03 17.81 -10.74
N ILE A 527 16.42 19.09 -10.73
CA ILE A 527 15.87 20.15 -11.59
C ILE A 527 16.75 20.28 -12.85
N ASN A 528 16.41 19.54 -13.89
CA ASN A 528 17.17 19.47 -15.14
C ASN A 528 16.24 19.31 -16.36
N SER A 529 16.81 19.35 -17.57
CA SER A 529 16.07 19.24 -18.84
C SER A 529 15.27 17.94 -18.95
N MET A 530 15.75 16.84 -18.36
CA MET A 530 15.04 15.56 -18.33
C MET A 530 13.77 15.59 -17.46
N LEU A 531 13.77 16.34 -16.35
CA LEU A 531 12.55 16.59 -15.58
C LEU A 531 11.52 17.34 -16.43
N VAL A 532 11.95 18.39 -17.14
CA VAL A 532 11.08 19.16 -18.03
C VAL A 532 10.50 18.27 -19.12
N ALA A 533 11.33 17.44 -19.78
CA ALA A 533 10.90 16.50 -20.80
C ALA A 533 9.89 15.48 -20.26
N LYS A 534 10.08 14.99 -19.03
CA LYS A 534 9.13 14.09 -18.36
C LYS A 534 7.78 14.76 -18.10
N LEU A 535 7.78 15.99 -17.58
CA LEU A 535 6.53 16.73 -17.34
C LEU A 535 5.84 17.12 -18.65
N PHE A 536 6.61 17.42 -19.70
CA PHE A 536 6.10 17.69 -21.04
C PHE A 536 5.44 16.44 -21.64
N PHE A 537 6.06 15.26 -21.47
CA PHE A 537 5.47 13.98 -21.84
C PHE A 537 4.13 13.72 -21.12
N LEU A 538 4.06 13.96 -19.82
CA LEU A 538 2.81 13.82 -19.05
C LEU A 538 1.73 14.82 -19.50
N TYR A 539 2.11 16.05 -19.82
CA TYR A 539 1.19 17.04 -20.40
C TYR A 539 0.66 16.58 -21.77
N THR A 540 1.54 16.02 -22.60
CA THR A 540 1.20 15.46 -23.92
C THR A 540 0.21 14.31 -23.81
N ASP A 541 0.39 13.46 -22.80
CA ASP A 541 -0.51 12.33 -22.53
C ASP A 541 -1.93 12.83 -22.21
N VAL A 542 -2.05 13.90 -21.41
CA VAL A 542 -3.34 14.56 -21.15
C VAL A 542 -3.95 15.17 -22.42
N ILE A 543 -3.16 15.88 -23.23
CA ILE A 543 -3.63 16.47 -24.50
C ILE A 543 -4.17 15.36 -25.41
N ASN A 544 -3.39 14.31 -25.63
CA ASN A 544 -3.76 13.21 -26.53
C ASN A 544 -5.04 12.50 -26.10
N THR A 545 -5.24 12.33 -24.79
CA THR A 545 -6.46 11.71 -24.25
C THR A 545 -7.69 12.56 -24.51
N ILE A 546 -7.60 13.87 -24.25
CA ILE A 546 -8.71 14.81 -24.45
C ILE A 546 -9.02 14.96 -25.95
N PHE A 547 -7.97 15.04 -26.78
CA PHE A 547 -8.11 15.08 -28.23
C PHE A 547 -8.82 13.82 -28.75
N TRP A 548 -8.34 12.64 -28.34
CA TRP A 548 -8.94 11.36 -28.74
C TRP A 548 -10.42 11.28 -28.36
N TYR A 549 -10.79 11.74 -27.16
CA TYR A 549 -12.18 11.81 -26.74
C TYR A 549 -13.09 12.56 -27.72
N PHE A 550 -12.64 13.70 -28.25
CA PHE A 550 -13.41 14.48 -29.21
C PHE A 550 -13.42 13.88 -30.62
N CYS A 551 -12.35 13.22 -31.02
CA CYS A 551 -12.15 12.78 -32.41
C CYS A 551 -12.51 11.32 -32.68
N LYS A 552 -12.67 10.48 -31.65
CA LYS A 552 -12.87 9.02 -31.81
C LYS A 552 -14.06 8.63 -32.69
N GLU A 553 -15.15 9.42 -32.70
CA GLU A 553 -16.36 9.10 -33.48
C GLU A 553 -16.26 9.52 -34.95
N GLY A 554 -15.29 10.37 -35.31
CA GLY A 554 -15.03 10.86 -36.67
C GLY A 554 -13.60 10.58 -37.15
N TRP A 555 -12.94 9.57 -36.56
CA TRP A 555 -11.52 9.30 -36.81
C TRP A 555 -11.20 8.98 -38.27
N ASP A 556 -12.09 8.22 -38.93
CA ASP A 556 -11.92 7.83 -40.34
C ASP A 556 -11.93 9.04 -41.31
N GLU A 557 -12.48 10.18 -40.89
CA GLU A 557 -12.47 11.43 -41.66
C GLU A 557 -11.18 12.24 -41.45
N LEU A 558 -10.44 11.98 -40.37
CA LEU A 558 -9.16 12.62 -40.04
C LEU A 558 -7.95 11.85 -40.61
N GLU A 559 -8.12 10.61 -41.04
CA GLU A 559 -7.08 9.82 -41.72
C GLU A 559 -6.98 10.06 -43.24
N GLN A 560 -7.99 10.70 -43.84
CA GLN A 560 -8.04 11.12 -45.26
C GLN A 560 -7.48 12.53 -45.45
#